data_AF-A0A0E4FUA1-F1
#
_entry.id   AF-A0A0E4FUA1-F1
#
_cell.length_a   1.000
_cell.length_b   1.000
_cell.length_c   1.000
_cell.angle_alpha   90.00
_cell.angle_beta   90.00
_cell.angle_gamma   90.00
#
_symmetry.space_group_name_H-M   'P 1'
#
loop_
_entity.id
_entity.type
_entity.pdbx_description
1 polymer ?
#
loop_
_entity_poly.entity_id
_entity_poly.type
_entity_poly.pdbx_seq_one_letter_code
_entity_poly.pdbx_strand_id
1 'polypeptide(L)'
;MAHSRRRFVDALKARKKGGGPPEQALRFFEQLYRVERQARDEKPDRGETSDQCIRRFRQQHSIPVLNALKEWLDQIAPKVLPDSKLGDAISYTRNQWEYLTRYAEDGRMPIDNNLLERDIRIFATGRKSWLFSDTVEGARPAPSSTA
;
A
#
# COMPACT_ATOMS: atom_id res chain seq x y z
N MET A 1 3.27 -0.87 3.83
CA MET A 1 1.87 -0.88 4.34
C MET A 1 0.82 -0.71 3.22
N ALA A 2 1.13 0.04 2.16
CA ALA A 2 0.24 0.42 1.07
C ALA A 2 -0.36 -0.75 0.28
N HIS A 3 0.41 -1.82 0.03
CA HIS A 3 -0.07 -3.00 -0.70
C HIS A 3 -1.19 -3.72 0.07
N SER A 4 -1.01 -3.93 1.38
CA SER A 4 -2.05 -4.51 2.24
C SER A 4 -3.30 -3.63 2.28
N ARG A 5 -3.14 -2.32 2.52
CA ARG A 5 -4.27 -1.36 2.50
C ARG A 5 -5.02 -1.38 1.16
N ARG A 6 -4.31 -1.40 0.03
CA ARG A 6 -4.91 -1.41 -1.31
C ARG A 6 -5.78 -2.65 -1.55
N ARG A 7 -5.38 -3.82 -1.04
CA ARG A 7 -6.20 -5.04 -1.12
C ARG A 7 -7.50 -4.92 -0.33
N PHE A 8 -7.47 -4.31 0.86
CA PHE A 8 -8.71 -4.04 1.60
C PHE A 8 -9.61 -3.01 0.91
N VAL A 9 -9.03 -2.01 0.22
CA VAL A 9 -9.81 -1.09 -0.63
C VAL A 9 -10.45 -1.83 -1.79
N ASP A 10 -9.74 -2.73 -2.47
CA ASP A 10 -10.29 -3.56 -3.55
C ASP A 10 -11.43 -4.45 -3.03
N ALA A 11 -11.23 -5.08 -1.87
CA ALA A 11 -12.24 -5.90 -1.20
C ALA A 11 -13.49 -5.10 -0.80
N LEU A 12 -13.34 -3.85 -0.36
CA LEU A 12 -14.47 -2.96 -0.08
C LEU A 12 -15.23 -2.59 -1.35
N LYS A 13 -14.52 -2.27 -2.44
CA LYS A 13 -15.12 -1.92 -3.74
C LYS A 13 -15.83 -3.09 -4.41
N ALA A 14 -15.31 -4.31 -4.22
CA ALA A 14 -15.91 -5.53 -4.76
C ALA A 14 -17.25 -5.91 -4.07
N ARG A 15 -17.56 -5.32 -2.91
CA ARG A 15 -18.83 -5.56 -2.22
C ARG A 15 -19.94 -4.64 -2.74
N LYS A 16 -21.13 -5.23 -2.95
CA LYS A 16 -22.37 -4.50 -3.27
C LYS A 16 -22.95 -3.67 -2.12
N LYS A 17 -22.71 -4.09 -0.86
CA LYS A 17 -23.05 -3.33 0.35
C LYS A 17 -21.74 -2.77 0.93
N GLY A 18 -21.66 -1.44 1.02
CA GLY A 18 -20.53 -0.75 1.65
C GLY A 18 -20.34 -1.16 3.12
N GLY A 19 -19.13 -0.96 3.63
CA GLY A 19 -18.78 -1.20 5.02
C GLY A 19 -18.45 -2.66 5.39
N GLY A 20 -18.29 -2.86 6.70
CA GLY A 20 -18.00 -4.16 7.32
C GLY A 20 -16.49 -4.44 7.48
N PRO A 21 -16.08 -5.72 7.44
CA PRO A 21 -14.69 -6.12 7.71
C PRO A 21 -13.61 -5.31 6.97
N PRO A 22 -13.69 -5.08 5.64
CA PRO A 22 -12.65 -4.33 4.95
C PRO A 22 -12.57 -2.87 5.38
N GLU A 23 -13.68 -2.24 5.77
CA GLU A 23 -13.67 -0.87 6.28
C GLU A 23 -13.01 -0.79 7.67
N GLN A 24 -13.26 -1.77 8.52
CA GLN A 24 -12.62 -1.85 9.84
C GLN A 24 -11.11 -2.06 9.72
N ALA A 25 -10.65 -2.88 8.77
CA ALA A 25 -9.23 -2.98 8.45
C ALA A 25 -8.64 -1.62 8.03
N LEU A 26 -9.33 -0.87 7.17
CA LEU A 26 -8.89 0.45 6.73
C LEU A 26 -8.75 1.44 7.89
N ARG A 27 -9.64 1.38 8.89
CA ARG A 27 -9.56 2.22 10.10
C ARG A 27 -8.28 1.98 10.90
N PHE A 28 -7.84 0.73 11.03
CA PHE A 28 -6.54 0.43 11.66
C PHE A 28 -5.38 1.03 10.85
N PHE A 29 -5.38 0.87 9.53
CA PHE A 29 -4.35 1.48 8.68
C PHE A 29 -4.36 3.01 8.81
N GLU A 30 -5.53 3.66 8.79
CA GLU A 30 -5.66 5.11 9.00
C GLU A 30 -5.09 5.54 10.35
N GLN A 31 -5.32 4.76 11.41
CA GLN A 31 -4.77 5.04 12.73
C GLN A 31 -3.24 4.96 12.73
N LEU A 32 -2.64 3.96 12.07
CA LEU A 32 -1.19 3.85 11.92
C LEU A 32 -0.59 5.04 11.15
N TYR A 33 -1.24 5.49 10.08
CA TYR A 33 -0.83 6.70 9.35
C TYR A 33 -0.95 7.98 10.18
N ARG A 34 -1.96 8.06 11.05
CA ARG A 34 -2.12 9.18 11.98
C ARG A 34 -0.98 9.21 12.98
N VAL A 35 -0.65 8.06 13.57
CA VAL A 35 0.49 7.92 14.49
C VAL A 35 1.79 8.33 13.81
N GLU A 36 2.03 7.92 12.56
CA GLU A 36 3.21 8.36 11.80
C GLU A 36 3.28 9.86 11.57
N ARG A 37 2.13 10.50 11.31
CA ARG A 37 2.10 11.95 11.15
C ARG A 37 2.43 12.66 12.47
N GLN A 38 1.92 12.14 13.58
CA GLN A 38 2.22 12.68 14.91
C GLN A 38 3.69 12.46 15.29
N ALA A 39 4.25 11.28 15.01
CA ALA A 39 5.66 10.98 15.26
C ALA A 39 6.62 11.92 14.51
N ARG A 40 6.23 12.41 13.32
CA ARG A 40 7.02 13.38 12.54
C ARG A 40 6.90 14.81 13.03
N ASP A 41 5.79 15.15 13.67
CA ASP A 41 5.54 16.48 14.23
C ASP A 41 6.12 16.61 15.65
N GLU A 42 6.33 15.47 16.33
CA GLU A 42 6.95 15.44 17.65
C GLU A 42 8.41 15.89 17.59
N LYS A 43 8.76 16.80 18.51
CA LYS A 43 10.12 17.32 18.63
C LYS A 43 10.96 16.34 19.44
N PRO A 44 12.17 15.98 18.96
CA PRO A 44 13.07 15.14 19.72
C PRO A 44 13.48 15.83 21.02
N ASP A 45 13.65 15.04 22.09
CA ASP A 45 14.16 15.54 23.36
C ASP A 45 15.65 15.92 23.26
N ARG A 46 16.22 16.60 24.28
CA ARG A 46 17.62 17.03 24.26
C ARG A 46 18.55 15.81 24.18
N GLY A 47 19.29 15.72 23.08
CA GLY A 47 20.24 14.62 22.84
C GLY A 47 19.62 13.41 22.14
N GLU A 48 18.31 13.43 21.86
CA GLU A 48 17.64 12.41 21.06
C GLU A 48 17.74 12.75 19.56
N THR A 49 18.00 11.74 18.73
CA THR A 49 17.90 11.91 17.27
C THR A 49 16.45 11.77 16.84
N SER A 50 16.06 12.41 15.72
CA SER A 50 14.69 12.29 15.20
C SER A 50 14.25 10.83 14.98
N ASP A 51 15.17 9.96 14.58
CA ASP A 51 14.97 8.51 14.46
C ASP A 51 14.59 7.84 15.80
N GLN A 52 15.30 8.17 16.89
CA GLN A 52 15.00 7.63 18.22
C GLN A 52 13.63 8.11 18.73
N CYS A 53 13.30 9.39 18.51
CA CYS A 53 12.00 9.96 18.85
C CYS A 53 10.87 9.23 18.11
N ILE A 54 11.01 9.06 16.79
CA ILE A 54 10.03 8.34 15.96
C ILE A 54 9.88 6.89 16.42
N ARG A 55 11.00 6.20 16.69
CA ARG A 55 10.98 4.81 17.20
C ARG A 55 10.24 4.73 18.52
N ARG A 56 10.54 5.61 19.49
CA ARG A 56 9.85 5.68 20.79
C ARG A 56 8.34 5.88 20.60
N PHE A 57 7.94 6.81 19.74
CA PHE A 57 6.53 7.09 19.45
C PHE A 57 5.83 5.88 18.82
N ARG A 58 6.48 5.19 17.87
CA ARG A 58 5.96 3.97 17.24
C ARG A 58 5.79 2.84 18.26
N GLN A 59 6.75 2.66 19.16
CA GLN A 59 6.65 1.65 20.22
C GLN A 59 5.46 1.91 21.16
N GLN A 60 5.20 3.18 21.48
CA GLN A 60 4.09 3.56 22.37
C GLN A 60 2.72 3.51 21.69
N HIS A 61 2.64 3.91 20.42
CA HIS A 61 1.35 4.13 19.75
C HIS A 61 1.08 3.21 18.55
N SER A 62 2.11 2.85 17.76
CA SER A 62 1.92 1.96 16.59
C SER A 62 1.82 0.49 17.00
N ILE A 63 2.66 0.02 17.93
CA ILE A 63 2.66 -1.37 18.40
C ILE A 63 1.30 -1.82 18.95
N PRO A 64 0.62 -1.09 19.85
CA PRO A 64 -0.70 -1.53 20.33
C PRO A 64 -1.75 -1.59 19.20
N VAL A 65 -1.68 -0.68 18.24
CA VAL A 65 -2.58 -0.69 17.06
C VAL A 65 -2.29 -1.88 16.15
N LEU A 66 -1.00 -2.21 15.94
CA LEU A 66 -0.59 -3.40 15.20
C LEU A 66 -1.05 -4.68 15.90
N ASN A 67 -0.87 -4.80 17.22
CA ASN A 67 -1.37 -5.95 17.97
C ASN A 67 -2.89 -6.11 17.84
N ALA A 68 -3.65 -5.02 18.05
CA ALA A 68 -5.10 -5.03 17.89
C ALA A 68 -5.52 -5.42 16.46
N LEU A 69 -4.81 -4.93 15.43
CA LEU A 69 -5.04 -5.33 14.04
C LEU A 69 -4.74 -6.82 13.83
N LYS A 70 -3.67 -7.36 14.42
CA LYS A 70 -3.32 -8.79 14.30
C LYS A 70 -4.39 -9.67 14.91
N GLU A 71 -4.81 -9.35 16.12
CA GLU A 71 -5.86 -10.08 16.84
C GLU A 71 -7.16 -10.05 16.04
N TRP A 72 -7.55 -8.87 15.55
CA TRP A 72 -8.73 -8.72 14.72
C TRP A 72 -8.64 -9.53 13.41
N LEU A 73 -7.49 -9.52 12.73
CA LEU A 73 -7.25 -10.33 11.53
C LEU A 73 -7.35 -11.84 11.82
N ASP A 74 -6.86 -12.27 12.97
CA ASP A 74 -6.92 -13.68 13.39
C ASP A 74 -8.34 -14.13 13.71
N GLN A 75 -9.13 -13.26 14.36
CA GLN A 75 -10.54 -13.51 14.67
C GLN A 75 -11.43 -13.57 13.43
N ILE A 76 -11.10 -12.81 12.38
CA ILE A 76 -11.92 -12.73 11.17
C ILE A 76 -11.48 -13.70 10.08
N ALA A 77 -10.21 -14.14 10.08
CA ALA A 77 -9.70 -15.14 9.16
C ALA A 77 -10.58 -16.40 9.03
N PRO A 78 -11.05 -17.06 10.12
CA PRO A 78 -11.91 -18.24 10.01
C PRO A 78 -13.35 -17.92 9.56
N LYS A 79 -13.77 -16.66 9.60
CA LYS A 79 -15.13 -16.22 9.25
C LYS A 79 -15.26 -15.81 7.78
N VAL A 80 -14.15 -15.74 7.06
CA VAL A 80 -14.08 -15.25 5.68
C VAL A 80 -13.69 -16.38 4.73
N LEU A 81 -14.40 -16.47 3.61
CA LEU A 81 -14.06 -17.42 2.55
C LEU A 81 -12.68 -17.07 1.96
N PRO A 82 -11.73 -18.03 1.91
CA PRO A 82 -10.37 -17.77 1.44
C PRO A 82 -10.31 -17.32 -0.03
N ASP A 83 -11.26 -17.77 -0.86
CA ASP A 83 -11.36 -17.41 -2.28
C ASP A 83 -11.95 -16.00 -2.52
N SER A 84 -12.46 -15.35 -1.46
CA SER A 84 -12.98 -13.99 -1.58
C SER A 84 -11.85 -12.96 -1.60
N LYS A 85 -12.10 -11.80 -2.24
CA LYS A 85 -11.19 -10.64 -2.21
C LYS A 85 -10.78 -10.22 -0.79
N LEU A 86 -11.66 -10.40 0.18
CA LEU A 86 -11.38 -10.14 1.59
C LEU A 86 -10.46 -11.21 2.19
N GLY A 87 -10.67 -12.48 1.85
CA GLY A 87 -9.82 -13.61 2.26
C GLY A 87 -8.39 -13.46 1.75
N ASP A 88 -8.22 -13.11 0.47
CA ASP A 88 -6.90 -12.79 -0.10
C ASP A 88 -6.23 -11.62 0.65
N ALA A 89 -6.96 -10.54 0.93
CA ALA A 89 -6.43 -9.38 1.65
C ALA A 89 -5.96 -9.74 3.07
N ILE A 90 -6.75 -10.54 3.80
CA ILE A 90 -6.40 -11.01 5.15
C ILE A 90 -5.18 -11.93 5.09
N SER A 91 -5.20 -12.92 4.20
CA SER A 91 -4.11 -13.90 4.05
C SER A 91 -2.79 -13.22 3.70
N TYR A 92 -2.81 -12.31 2.72
CA TYR A 92 -1.64 -11.53 2.34
C TYR A 92 -1.12 -10.68 3.50
N THR A 93 -2.01 -10.00 4.23
CA THR A 93 -1.62 -9.15 5.35
C THR A 93 -1.01 -9.95 6.49
N ARG A 94 -1.53 -11.15 6.78
CA ARG A 94 -0.93 -12.07 7.77
C ARG A 94 0.43 -12.58 7.31
N ASN A 95 0.59 -12.91 6.03
CA ASN A 95 1.89 -13.35 5.50
C ASN A 95 2.93 -12.23 5.47
N GLN A 96 2.51 -10.98 5.34
CA GLN A 96 3.41 -9.81 5.34
C GLN A 96 3.58 -9.22 6.75
N TRP A 97 3.09 -9.90 7.80
CA TRP A 97 3.05 -9.34 9.15
C TRP A 97 4.42 -8.93 9.67
N GLU A 98 5.43 -9.79 9.56
CA GLU A 98 6.80 -9.49 10.01
C GLU A 98 7.39 -8.27 9.31
N TYR A 99 7.09 -8.11 8.02
CA TYR A 99 7.53 -6.93 7.26
C TYR A 99 6.77 -5.66 7.69
N LEU A 100 5.47 -5.79 7.99
CA LEU A 100 4.63 -4.70 8.48
C LEU A 100 4.99 -4.26 9.90
N THR A 101 5.57 -5.12 10.74
CA THR A 101 5.97 -4.75 12.10
C THR A 101 7.40 -4.21 12.16
N ARG A 102 8.28 -4.61 11.24
CA ARG A 102 9.70 -4.18 11.23
C ARG A 102 9.91 -2.67 11.18
N TYR A 103 9.06 -1.92 10.48
CA TYR A 103 9.19 -0.45 10.48
C TYR A 103 8.96 0.17 11.87
N ALA A 104 8.23 -0.51 12.76
CA ALA A 104 8.02 -0.05 14.13
C ALA A 104 9.26 -0.26 15.01
N GLU A 105 10.17 -1.14 14.62
CA GLU A 105 11.39 -1.47 15.37
C GLU A 105 12.54 -0.49 15.09
N ASP A 106 12.59 0.06 13.87
CA ASP A 106 13.61 1.00 13.40
C ASP A 106 12.97 2.33 12.93
N GLY A 107 13.32 3.44 13.57
CA GLY A 107 12.74 4.77 13.29
C GLY A 107 13.19 5.38 11.96
N ARG A 108 14.24 4.85 11.33
CA ARG A 108 14.75 5.28 10.01
C ARG A 108 13.94 4.67 8.89
N MET A 109 13.29 3.53 9.15
CA MET A 109 12.45 2.87 8.16
C MET A 109 11.15 3.65 7.95
N PRO A 110 10.77 3.96 6.70
CA PRO A 110 9.46 4.54 6.43
C PRO A 110 8.36 3.49 6.57
N ILE A 111 7.17 3.90 7.07
CA ILE A 111 5.97 3.03 7.14
C ILE A 111 5.55 2.47 5.77
N ASP A 112 5.91 3.19 4.71
CA ASP A 112 5.73 2.80 3.33
C ASP A 112 6.97 3.05 2.50
N ASN A 113 7.35 2.03 1.73
CA ASN A 113 8.34 2.18 0.67
C ASN A 113 7.80 2.96 -0.55
N ASN A 114 6.61 3.56 -0.45
CA ASN A 114 5.95 4.28 -1.53
C ASN A 114 6.73 5.54 -1.96
N LEU A 115 7.64 6.06 -1.15
CA LEU A 115 8.58 7.10 -1.61
C LEU A 115 9.49 6.54 -2.71
N LEU A 116 10.05 5.35 -2.48
CA LEU A 116 10.87 4.61 -3.44
C LEU A 116 10.04 4.18 -4.65
N GLU A 117 8.83 3.63 -4.45
CA GLU A 117 7.96 3.22 -5.57
C GLU A 117 7.44 4.40 -6.39
N ARG A 118 7.19 5.57 -5.78
CA ARG A 118 6.78 6.79 -6.49
C ARG A 118 7.96 7.40 -7.27
N ASP A 119 9.15 7.39 -6.70
CA ASP A 119 10.38 7.88 -7.34
C ASP A 119 10.78 6.98 -8.53
N ILE A 120 10.72 5.66 -8.35
CA ILE A 120 10.90 4.67 -9.43
C ILE A 120 9.78 4.81 -10.48
N ARG A 121 8.55 5.14 -10.10
CA ARG A 121 7.45 5.34 -11.06
C ARG A 121 7.60 6.62 -11.87
N ILE A 122 8.19 7.70 -11.33
CA ILE A 122 8.56 8.87 -12.14
C ILE A 122 9.58 8.45 -13.22
N PHE A 123 10.56 7.61 -12.86
CA PHE A 123 11.53 7.06 -13.80
C PHE A 123 10.94 6.05 -14.81
N ALA A 124 9.99 5.20 -14.38
CA ALA A 124 9.38 4.16 -15.21
C ALA A 124 8.22 4.66 -16.09
N THR A 125 7.53 5.74 -15.69
CA THR A 125 6.50 6.40 -16.51
C THR A 125 7.12 7.20 -17.67
N GLY A 126 8.38 7.62 -17.58
CA GLY A 126 9.11 8.21 -18.72
C GLY A 126 9.42 7.24 -19.86
N ARG A 127 9.36 5.91 -19.65
CA ARG A 127 9.68 4.90 -20.68
C ARG A 127 8.47 4.26 -21.38
N LYS A 128 7.24 4.54 -20.93
CA LYS A 128 6.02 4.03 -21.59
C LYS A 128 5.38 5.00 -22.58
N SER A 129 5.94 6.21 -22.74
CA SER A 129 5.45 7.20 -23.71
C SER A 129 6.28 7.27 -25.00
N TRP A 130 7.29 6.39 -25.18
CA TRP A 130 8.27 6.49 -26.28
C TRP A 130 8.46 5.19 -27.08
N LEU A 131 7.45 4.33 -27.11
CA LEU A 131 7.47 3.05 -27.85
C LEU A 131 6.25 2.85 -28.77
N PHE A 132 5.50 3.92 -29.04
CA PHE A 132 4.44 3.93 -30.04
C PHE A 132 4.58 5.15 -30.97
N SER A 133 5.54 5.06 -31.88
CA SER A 133 5.51 5.73 -33.19
C SER A 133 6.53 5.05 -34.09
N ASP A 134 6.35 3.75 -34.32
CA ASP A 134 6.82 3.11 -35.54
C ASP A 134 6.02 1.83 -35.76
N THR A 135 5.07 1.87 -36.71
CA THR A 135 5.12 0.93 -37.83
C THR A 135 4.26 1.40 -38.99
N VAL A 136 4.80 1.11 -40.17
CA VAL A 136 4.46 1.50 -41.53
C VAL A 136 3.44 0.54 -42.17
N GLU A 137 2.82 0.98 -43.27
CA GLU A 137 2.47 0.21 -44.49
C GLU A 137 0.99 -0.06 -44.84
N GLY A 138 0.65 0.25 -46.08
CA GLY A 138 -0.59 -0.10 -46.77
C GLY A 138 -0.62 0.49 -48.19
N ALA A 139 0.08 -0.16 -49.12
CA ALA A 139 0.30 0.27 -50.51
C ALA A 139 -0.90 0.04 -51.47
N ARG A 140 -1.12 1.03 -52.37
CA ARG A 140 -1.56 1.07 -53.79
C ARG A 140 -2.29 -0.15 -54.46
N PRO A 141 -3.22 0.09 -55.41
CA PRO A 141 -2.82 0.24 -56.83
C PRO A 141 -3.60 1.28 -57.66
N ALA A 142 -2.97 1.70 -58.78
CA ALA A 142 -3.55 2.49 -59.86
C ALA A 142 -4.47 1.65 -60.76
N PRO A 143 -5.29 2.30 -61.60
CA PRO A 143 -5.39 1.83 -62.99
C PRO A 143 -5.06 2.93 -64.01
N SER A 144 -4.12 2.60 -64.88
CA SER A 144 -3.85 3.22 -66.18
C SER A 144 -4.97 2.92 -67.17
N SER A 145 -5.38 3.88 -68.01
CA SER A 145 -5.26 3.74 -69.47
C SER A 145 -5.68 5.01 -70.22
N THR A 146 -4.83 5.34 -71.18
CA THR A 146 -4.91 6.28 -72.30
C THR A 146 -6.13 6.07 -73.21
N ALA A 147 -6.68 7.17 -73.73
CA ALA A 147 -7.08 7.35 -75.14
C ALA A 147 -7.05 8.85 -75.46
#